data_AF-A0A5S9MIY2-F1
#
_entry.id   AF-A0A5S9MIY2-F1
#
_cell.length_a   1.000
_cell.length_b   1.000
_cell.length_c   1.000
_cell.angle_alpha   90.00
_cell.angle_beta   90.00
_cell.angle_gamma   90.00
#
_symmetry.space_group_name_H-M   'P 1'
#
loop_
_entity.id
_entity.type
_entity.pdbx_description
1 polymer ?
#
loop_
_entity_poly.entity_id
_entity_poly.type
_entity_poly.pdbx_seq_one_letter_code
_entity_poly.pdbx_strand_id
1 'polypeptide(L)' 'MKDAMTYLGIPYEFGGADPKTGFDCSGFLQYLFEKSLGIYLPRSAEQQWIVGEKVALDDIRPGDFVFLVTHISPEFLM' A
#
# COMPACT_ATOMS: atom_id res chain seq x y z
N MET A 1 12.66 -5.30 -1.74
CA MET A 1 12.46 -4.04 -2.50
C MET A 1 13.69 -3.19 -2.36
N LYS A 2 14.31 -2.81 -3.46
CA LYS A 2 15.35 -1.77 -3.41
C LYS A 2 14.65 -0.40 -3.36
N ASP A 3 15.28 0.54 -2.67
CA ASP A 3 15.00 1.96 -2.82
C ASP A 3 13.65 2.50 -2.31
N ALA A 4 12.87 1.75 -1.53
CA ALA A 4 11.65 2.31 -0.90
C ALA A 4 11.96 3.57 -0.06
N MET A 5 13.11 3.61 0.59
CA MET A 5 13.60 4.74 1.38
C MET A 5 13.93 5.98 0.54
N THR A 6 14.15 5.86 -0.78
CA THR A 6 14.43 7.02 -1.63
C THR A 6 13.20 7.91 -1.83
N TYR A 7 12.01 7.40 -1.51
CA TYR A 7 10.75 8.11 -1.59
C TYR A 7 10.33 8.73 -0.26
N LEU A 8 11.17 8.63 0.78
CA LEU A 8 10.91 9.26 2.06
C LEU A 8 10.85 10.79 1.89
N GLY A 9 9.84 11.41 2.50
CA GLY A 9 9.62 12.85 2.42
C GLY A 9 8.75 13.30 1.24
N ILE A 10 8.40 12.40 0.32
CA ILE A 10 7.37 12.69 -0.69
C ILE A 10 6.01 12.80 0.02
N PRO A 11 5.19 13.85 -0.27
CA PRO A 11 3.92 14.05 0.39
C PRO A 11 2.94 12.89 0.18
N TYR A 12 2.11 12.67 1.20
CA TYR A 12 0.91 11.86 1.04
C TYR A 12 -0.10 12.64 0.20
N GLU A 13 -0.53 12.07 -0.92
CA GLU A 13 -1.53 12.66 -1.82
C GLU A 13 -2.62 11.62 -2.07
N PHE A 14 -3.87 11.94 -1.72
CA PHE A 14 -4.99 11.02 -1.92
C PHE A 14 -5.21 10.76 -3.42
N GLY A 15 -5.16 9.51 -3.85
CA GLY A 15 -5.18 9.17 -5.27
C GLY A 15 -3.80 9.21 -5.94
N GLY A 16 -2.75 9.63 -5.23
CA GLY A 16 -1.38 9.69 -5.74
C GLY A 16 -0.73 8.33 -5.97
N ALA A 17 0.01 8.21 -7.08
CA ALA A 17 0.77 7.01 -7.46
C ALA A 17 2.09 7.34 -8.20
N ASP A 18 2.56 8.60 -8.13
CA ASP A 18 3.75 9.05 -8.85
C ASP A 18 4.65 9.89 -7.91
N PRO A 19 5.98 9.66 -7.89
CA PRO A 19 6.88 10.37 -7.00
C PRO A 19 6.94 11.89 -7.22
N LYS A 20 6.51 12.39 -8.37
CA LYS A 20 6.44 13.83 -8.68
C LYS A 20 5.20 14.50 -8.11
N THR A 21 4.11 13.76 -7.96
CA THR A 21 2.81 14.30 -7.49
C THR A 21 2.45 13.87 -6.08
N GLY A 22 3.15 12.88 -5.53
CA GLY A 22 2.83 12.29 -4.23
C GLY A 22 2.22 10.90 -4.35
N PHE A 23 2.11 10.24 -3.20
CA PHE A 23 1.60 8.88 -3.09
C PHE A 23 0.47 8.78 -2.07
N ASP A 24 -0.51 7.92 -2.31
CA ASP A 24 -1.27 7.32 -1.21
C ASP A 24 -0.73 5.95 -0.83
N CYS A 25 -1.34 5.33 0.19
CA CYS A 25 -0.91 4.04 0.73
C CYS A 25 -0.78 2.97 -0.37
N SER A 26 -1.82 2.80 -1.19
CA SER A 26 -1.88 1.78 -2.23
C SER A 26 -1.12 2.15 -3.51
N GLY A 27 -1.07 3.43 -3.86
CA GLY A 27 -0.32 3.93 -5.01
C GLY A 27 1.19 3.81 -4.81
N PHE A 28 1.67 3.97 -3.57
CA PHE A 28 3.07 3.71 -3.25
C PHE A 28 3.46 2.24 -3.45
N LEU A 29 2.63 1.31 -2.96
CA LEU A 29 2.88 -0.12 -3.14
C LEU A 29 2.85 -0.52 -4.61
N GLN A 30 1.87 -0.02 -5.37
CA GLN A 30 1.77 -0.24 -6.81
C GLN A 30 3.05 0.21 -7.52
N TYR A 31 3.49 1.44 -7.27
CA TYR A 31 4.70 2.00 -7.86
C TYR A 31 5.94 1.18 -7.51
N LEU A 32 6.13 0.81 -6.24
CA LEU A 32 7.30 0.03 -5.82
C LEU A 32 7.34 -1.38 -6.42
N PHE A 33 6.18 -2.05 -6.52
CA PHE A 33 6.07 -3.37 -7.12
C PHE A 33 6.35 -3.34 -8.61
N GLU A 34 5.77 -2.37 -9.31
CA GLU A 34 6.02 -2.19 -10.73
C GLU A 34 7.51 -1.89 -10.97
N LYS A 35 8.08 -0.96 -10.20
CA LYS A 35 9.47 -0.54 -10.36
C LYS A 35 10.49 -1.62 -10.00
N SER A 36 10.24 -2.37 -8.92
CA SER A 36 11.20 -3.35 -8.38
C SER A 36 11.05 -4.74 -8.99
N LEU A 37 9.82 -5.13 -9.33
CA LEU A 37 9.47 -6.51 -9.69
C LEU A 37 8.76 -6.61 -11.05
N GLY A 38 8.38 -5.49 -11.67
CA GLY A 38 7.58 -5.49 -12.91
C GLY A 38 6.15 -6.01 -12.71
N ILE A 39 5.68 -6.08 -11.46
CA ILE A 39 4.35 -6.60 -11.10
C ILE A 39 3.39 -5.42 -10.98
N TYR A 40 2.28 -5.49 -11.72
CA TYR A 40 1.23 -4.49 -11.64
C TYR A 40 0.20 -4.87 -10.59
N LEU A 41 0.14 -4.09 -9.51
CA LEU A 41 -0.87 -4.25 -8.47
C LEU A 41 -2.15 -3.48 -8.82
N PRO A 42 -3.34 -3.95 -8.36
CA PRO A 42 -4.57 -3.17 -8.41
C PRO A 42 -4.44 -1.83 -7.69
N ARG A 43 -5.32 -0.88 -8.01
CA ARG A 43 -5.17 0.51 -7.53
C ARG A 43 -5.50 0.68 -6.06
N SER A 44 -6.53 0.03 -5.54
CA SER A 44 -6.98 0.23 -4.15
C SER A 44 -6.35 -0.77 -3.19
N ALA A 45 -6.15 -0.36 -1.94
CA ALA A 45 -5.66 -1.25 -0.88
C ALA A 45 -6.57 -2.48 -0.68
N GLU A 46 -7.88 -2.31 -0.81
CA GLU A 46 -8.86 -3.41 -0.75
C GLU A 46 -8.65 -4.44 -1.88
N GLN A 47 -8.41 -3.97 -3.10
CA GLN A 47 -8.12 -4.88 -4.22
C GLN A 47 -6.74 -5.54 -4.07
N GLN A 48 -5.75 -4.83 -3.53
CA GLN A 48 -4.43 -5.39 -3.26
C GLN A 48 -4.48 -6.49 -2.19
N TRP A 49 -5.34 -6.35 -1.18
CA TRP A 49 -5.56 -7.35 -0.14
C TRP A 49 -6.05 -8.70 -0.68
N ILE A 50 -6.85 -8.71 -1.74
CA ILE A 50 -7.49 -9.94 -2.26
C ILE A 50 -6.65 -10.68 -3.32
N VAL A 51 -5.60 -10.08 -3.87
CA VAL A 51 -4.78 -10.69 -4.94
C VAL A 51 -3.57 -11.47 -4.43
N GLY A 52 -3.27 -11.37 -3.13
CA GLY A 52 -2.15 -12.07 -2.49
C GLY A 52 -2.53 -13.37 -1.79
N GLU A 53 -1.53 -14.06 -1.26
CA GLU A 53 -1.71 -15.18 -0.34
C GLU A 53 -1.80 -14.65 1.10
N LYS A 54 -2.72 -15.20 1.90
CA LYS A 54 -2.82 -14.86 3.32
C LYS A 54 -1.68 -15.53 4.08
N VAL A 55 -0.88 -14.71 4.75
CA VAL A 55 0.19 -15.16 5.65
C VAL A 55 -0.32 -15.15 7.09
N ALA A 56 -0.06 -16.21 7.84
CA ALA A 56 -0.37 -16.25 9.27
C ALA A 56 0.50 -15.22 10.02
N LEU A 57 -0.02 -14.64 11.10
CA LEU A 57 0.71 -13.59 11.84
C LEU A 57 2.06 -14.07 12.37
N ASP A 58 2.17 -15.34 12.76
CA ASP A 58 3.42 -15.94 13.25
C ASP A 58 4.43 -16.24 12.12
N ASP A 59 3.99 -16.17 10.86
CA ASP A 59 4.79 -16.50 9.67
C ASP A 59 5.23 -15.26 8.85
N ILE A 60 4.92 -14.04 9.30
CA ILE A 60 5.24 -12.81 8.57
C ILE A 60 6.74 -12.61 8.38
N ARG A 61 7.14 -12.17 7.19
CA ARG A 61 8.53 -11.95 6.79
C ARG A 61 8.70 -10.58 6.15
N PRO A 62 9.93 -10.01 6.18
CA PRO A 62 10.22 -8.78 5.44
C PRO A 62 9.84 -8.92 3.96
N GLY A 63 8.95 -8.04 3.50
CA GLY A 63 8.38 -8.08 2.15
C GLY A 63 6.90 -8.41 2.11
N ASP A 64 6.36 -9.00 3.18
CA ASP A 64 4.92 -9.18 3.33
C ASP A 64 4.22 -7.84 3.58
N PHE A 65 2.95 -7.79 3.18
CA PHE A 65 2.11 -6.61 3.32
C PHE A 65 1.12 -6.76 4.46
N VAL A 66 1.10 -5.74 5.31
CA VAL A 66 0.13 -5.60 6.38
C VAL A 66 -0.95 -4.63 5.94
N PHE A 67 -2.18 -5.12 5.86
CA PHE A 67 -3.34 -4.31 5.55
C PHE A 67 -4.11 -4.03 6.84
N LEU A 68 -4.38 -2.75 7.09
CA LEU A 68 -5.08 -2.28 8.27
C LEU A 68 -6.54 -2.04 7.91
N VAL A 69 -7.45 -2.69 8.63
CA VAL A 69 -8.88 -2.42 8.54
C VAL A 69 -9.26 -1.52 9.72
N THR A 70 -9.47 -0.24 9.45
CA THR A 70 -9.98 0.67 10.46
C THR A 70 -11.50 0.61 10.44
N HIS A 71 -12.09 -0.03 11.45
CA HIS A 71 -13.51 0.18 11.72
C HIS A 71 -13.68 1.61 12.24
N ILE A 72 -14.07 2.53 11.36
CA ILE A 72 -14.63 3.80 11.82
C ILE A 72 -16.04 3.43 12.30
N SER A 73 -16.19 3.13 13.59
CA SER A 73 -17.51 3.20 14.21
C SER A 73 -17.96 4.65 14.09
N PRO A 74 -19.04 4.97 13.35
CA PRO A 74 -19.63 6.28 13.46
C PRO A 74 -20.31 6.31 14.82
N GLU A 75 -19.57 6.71 15.87
CA GLU A 75 -20.20 7.21 17.07
C GLU A 75 -20.89 8.52 16.66
N PHE A 76 -22.19 8.39 16.34
CA PHE A 76 -23.14 9.45 16.03
C PHE A 76 -22.91 10.21 14.71
N LEU A 77 -23.66 9.80 13.69
CA LEU A 77 -24.27 10.73 12.75
C LEU A 77 -25.78 10.78 13.06
N MET A 78 -26.24 11.93 13.56
CA MET A 78 -27.63 12.39 13.36
C MET A 78 -27.76 12.90 11.93
#